data_AF-A0A7X4GRP1-F1
#
_entry.id   AF-A0A7X4GRP1-F1
#
_cell.length_a   1.000
_cell.length_b   1.000
_cell.length_c   1.000
_cell.angle_alpha   90.00
_cell.angle_beta   90.00
_cell.angle_gamma   90.00
#
_symmetry.space_group_name_H-M   'P 1'
#
loop_
_entity.id
_entity.type
_entity.pdbx_description
1 polymer ?
#
loop_
_entity_poly.entity_id
_entity_poly.type
_entity_poly.pdbx_seq_one_letter_code
_entity_poly.pdbx_strand_id
1 'polypeptide(L)'
;MTAKVALVIYPGFNILDLSVLTVLGIANHYAPGSYAVELVSMTGGIVRSMSGVGVETTIFGPERYDTVIIASMPDLPRPSPALAARLRLALSQSRRVASICTGAFLLGEAGAFDGREVTTHWRYTDELMHKLPMAKLVPEKIFVRDGPVWSSAGMTAGTDLVLGMVEADLGHEVVKQICKIMVLPHRRAGGQSQFSVLAEIDPRHERIRRVLSYIRANLREALTTQQLADHVNWSVRHFSRAFYAETGLSPAKAIEKLRVEAAQNLIESGHSSAARIAEQTGFGDEERMRRAFQRVLGTIPQKIVRAARTRKLAQV
;
A
#
# COMPACT_ATOMS: atom_id res chain seq x y z
N MET A 1 -17.26 10.29 -21.48
CA MET A 1 -16.26 11.38 -21.58
C MET A 1 -14.91 10.80 -21.18
N THR A 2 -13.85 11.16 -21.89
CA THR A 2 -12.48 10.71 -21.59
C THR A 2 -11.94 11.48 -20.39
N ALA A 3 -11.50 10.78 -19.34
CA ALA A 3 -10.92 11.40 -18.16
C ALA A 3 -9.46 11.79 -18.42
N LYS A 4 -9.11 13.06 -18.23
CA LYS A 4 -7.74 13.56 -18.37
C LYS A 4 -6.92 13.28 -17.11
N VAL A 5 -5.80 12.60 -17.24
CA VAL A 5 -4.94 12.17 -16.13
C VAL A 5 -3.55 12.78 -16.29
N ALA A 6 -3.07 13.48 -15.26
CA ALA A 6 -1.68 13.91 -15.15
C ALA A 6 -0.91 13.00 -14.20
N LEU A 7 0.20 12.43 -14.64
CA LEU A 7 1.23 11.90 -13.75
C LEU A 7 2.35 12.96 -13.64
N VAL A 8 2.46 13.58 -12.47
CA VAL A 8 3.45 14.62 -12.19
C VAL A 8 4.74 13.96 -11.72
N ILE A 9 5.81 14.15 -12.49
CA ILE A 9 7.18 13.73 -12.12
C ILE A 9 8.11 14.93 -11.97
N TYR A 10 9.19 14.72 -11.24
CA TYR A 10 10.20 15.72 -10.92
C TYR A 10 11.58 15.07 -10.80
N PRO A 11 12.68 15.83 -10.88
CA PRO A 11 14.02 15.26 -10.87
C PRO A 11 14.26 14.31 -9.68
N GLY A 12 14.80 13.12 -9.96
CA GLY A 12 15.05 12.09 -8.95
C GLY A 12 13.85 11.18 -8.67
N PHE A 13 12.77 11.25 -9.46
CA PHE A 13 11.61 10.41 -9.25
C PHE A 13 11.91 8.89 -9.34
N ASN A 14 11.03 8.08 -8.73
CA ASN A 14 11.03 6.63 -8.84
C ASN A 14 10.49 6.18 -10.20
N ILE A 15 11.31 5.54 -11.03
CA ILE A 15 10.87 5.07 -12.35
C ILE A 15 9.76 4.01 -12.28
N LEU A 16 9.70 3.25 -11.18
CA LEU A 16 8.62 2.29 -10.94
C LEU A 16 7.24 2.95 -10.85
N ASP A 17 7.16 4.22 -10.48
CA ASP A 17 5.89 4.94 -10.41
C ASP A 17 5.27 5.13 -11.81
N LEU A 18 6.05 5.04 -12.88
CA LEU A 18 5.52 5.02 -14.25
C LEU A 18 4.71 3.76 -14.56
N SER A 19 4.79 2.71 -13.74
CA SER A 19 3.96 1.50 -13.89
C SER A 19 2.46 1.81 -13.86
N VAL A 20 2.04 2.92 -13.24
CA VAL A 20 0.64 3.35 -13.26
C VAL A 20 0.16 3.70 -14.67
N LEU A 21 1.06 4.14 -15.55
CA LEU A 21 0.75 4.41 -16.96
C LEU A 21 0.39 3.11 -17.68
N THR A 22 1.06 2.00 -17.35
CA THR A 22 0.74 0.67 -17.88
C THR A 22 -0.67 0.24 -17.48
N VAL A 23 -1.06 0.46 -16.22
CA VAL A 23 -2.43 0.15 -15.74
C VAL A 23 -3.48 0.92 -16.54
N LEU A 24 -3.29 2.23 -16.71
CA LEU A 24 -4.22 3.09 -17.46
C LEU A 24 -4.23 2.76 -18.96
N GLY A 25 -3.07 2.41 -19.53
CA GLY A 25 -2.95 1.98 -20.93
C GLY A 25 -3.70 0.68 -21.21
N ILE A 26 -3.58 -0.32 -20.32
CA ILE A 26 -4.35 -1.57 -20.43
C ILE A 26 -5.85 -1.31 -20.20
N ALA A 27 -6.21 -0.43 -19.26
CA ALA A 27 -7.60 -0.03 -19.07
C ALA A 27 -8.20 0.56 -20.35
N ASN A 28 -7.45 1.42 -21.06
CA ASN A 28 -7.86 1.95 -22.36
C ASN A 28 -7.97 0.89 -23.46
N HIS A 29 -7.17 -0.18 -23.42
CA HIS A 29 -7.31 -1.28 -24.37
C HIS A 29 -8.67 -1.99 -24.21
N TYR A 30 -9.12 -2.20 -22.98
CA TYR A 30 -10.40 -2.87 -22.68
C TYR A 30 -11.61 -1.93 -22.63
N ALA A 31 -11.39 -0.64 -22.42
CA ALA A 31 -12.41 0.40 -22.43
C ALA A 31 -11.87 1.64 -23.18
N PRO A 32 -11.88 1.62 -24.52
CA PRO A 32 -11.32 2.69 -25.34
C PRO A 32 -11.88 4.07 -25.01
N GLY A 33 -11.00 5.06 -24.97
CA GLY A 33 -11.36 6.46 -24.68
C GLY A 33 -11.68 6.74 -23.22
N SER A 34 -11.36 5.84 -22.28
CA SER A 34 -11.59 6.07 -20.85
C SER A 34 -10.64 7.09 -20.24
N TYR A 35 -9.36 7.06 -20.62
CA TYR A 35 -8.31 7.93 -20.06
C TYR A 35 -7.47 8.60 -21.15
N ALA A 36 -7.21 9.89 -21.01
CA ALA A 36 -6.18 10.62 -21.73
C ALA A 36 -5.05 10.94 -20.75
N VAL A 37 -3.91 10.24 -20.87
CA VAL A 37 -2.84 10.29 -19.87
C VAL A 37 -1.68 11.14 -20.36
N GLU A 38 -1.23 12.08 -19.54
CA GLU A 38 -0.09 12.95 -19.79
C GLU A 38 0.94 12.79 -18.66
N LEU A 39 2.20 12.68 -19.04
CA LEU A 39 3.33 12.74 -18.12
C LEU A 39 3.84 14.18 -18.08
N VAL A 40 3.77 14.81 -16.92
CA VAL A 40 3.98 16.25 -16.79
C VAL A 40 5.05 16.58 -15.76
N SER A 41 5.72 17.72 -15.94
CA SER A 41 6.64 18.29 -14.96
C SER A 41 6.55 19.82 -14.97
N MET A 42 7.04 20.51 -13.94
CA MET A 42 6.98 21.97 -13.90
C MET A 42 7.75 22.66 -15.03
N THR A 43 8.77 22.00 -15.58
CA THR A 43 9.62 22.55 -16.64
C THR A 43 9.30 22.01 -18.03
N GLY A 44 8.57 20.90 -18.12
CA GLY A 44 8.52 20.09 -19.34
C GLY A 44 9.90 19.50 -19.69
N GLY A 45 9.99 18.88 -20.86
CA GLY A 45 11.23 18.29 -21.38
C GLY A 45 11.63 17.01 -20.64
N ILE A 46 12.91 16.64 -20.76
CA ILE A 46 13.44 15.40 -20.17
C ILE A 46 13.67 15.59 -18.66
N VAL A 47 12.99 14.78 -17.86
CA VAL A 47 13.19 14.65 -16.42
C VAL A 47 13.90 13.33 -16.11
N ARG A 48 14.99 13.38 -15.35
CA ARG A 48 15.74 12.17 -14.98
C ARG A 48 15.22 11.55 -13.69
N SER A 49 14.97 10.25 -13.74
CA SER A 49 14.70 9.40 -12.57
C SER A 49 15.95 9.21 -11.71
N MET A 50 15.80 8.68 -10.50
CA MET A 50 16.95 8.35 -9.65
C MET A 50 17.92 7.37 -10.32
N SER A 51 17.40 6.49 -11.18
CA SER A 51 18.18 5.46 -11.88
C SER A 51 18.89 6.01 -13.13
N GLY A 52 18.84 7.33 -13.34
CA GLY A 52 19.49 8.02 -14.46
C GLY A 52 18.70 8.02 -15.77
N VAL A 53 17.61 7.25 -15.87
CA VAL A 53 16.75 7.19 -17.05
C VAL A 53 16.00 8.51 -17.20
N GLY A 54 16.15 9.14 -18.37
CA GLY A 54 15.43 10.35 -18.74
C GLY A 54 14.07 10.03 -19.37
N VAL A 55 13.04 10.77 -18.97
CA VAL A 55 11.67 10.59 -19.46
C VAL A 55 11.13 11.93 -19.92
N GLU A 56 10.54 11.96 -21.11
CA GLU A 56 9.98 13.16 -21.71
C GLU A 56 8.66 13.55 -21.06
N THR A 57 8.51 14.84 -20.77
CA THR A 57 7.33 15.41 -20.13
C THR A 57 6.85 16.66 -20.84
N THR A 58 5.56 16.93 -20.74
CA THR A 58 5.01 18.25 -21.05
C THR A 58 4.98 19.13 -19.80
N ILE A 59 4.78 20.43 -19.98
CA ILE A 59 4.65 21.36 -18.86
C ILE A 59 3.35 21.07 -18.10
N PHE A 60 3.43 21.01 -16.77
CA PHE A 60 2.27 20.95 -15.89
C PHE A 60 1.62 22.35 -15.78
N GLY A 61 0.91 22.72 -16.85
CA GLY A 61 0.34 24.04 -17.07
C GLY A 61 -1.04 24.21 -16.41
N PRO A 62 -1.74 25.33 -16.68
CA PRO A 62 -3.01 25.68 -16.03
C PRO A 62 -4.21 24.83 -16.47
N GLU A 63 -4.03 23.92 -17.44
CA GLU A 63 -5.08 23.04 -17.93
C GLU A 63 -5.68 22.16 -16.82
N ARG A 64 -6.97 21.84 -16.99
CA ARG A 64 -7.70 21.01 -16.02
C ARG A 64 -7.41 19.53 -16.27
N TYR A 65 -7.23 18.80 -15.18
CA TYR A 65 -7.12 17.34 -15.17
C TYR A 65 -8.21 16.77 -14.27
N ASP A 66 -8.86 15.68 -14.69
CA ASP A 66 -9.81 14.94 -13.86
C ASP A 66 -9.08 14.18 -12.73
N THR A 67 -7.85 13.73 -12.98
CA THR A 67 -7.02 13.04 -11.99
C THR A 67 -5.58 13.55 -12.06
N VAL A 68 -5.03 13.94 -10.91
CA VAL A 68 -3.61 14.31 -10.78
C VAL A 68 -2.93 13.34 -9.83
N ILE A 69 -1.90 12.65 -10.30
CA ILE A 69 -1.11 11.67 -9.55
C ILE A 69 0.29 12.22 -9.37
N ILE A 70 0.76 12.31 -8.14
CA ILE A 70 2.11 12.79 -7.82
C ILE A 70 3.00 11.57 -7.59
N ALA A 71 4.02 11.44 -8.43
CA ALA A 71 5.06 10.44 -8.27
C ALA A 71 5.90 10.72 -7.02
N SER A 72 6.77 9.78 -6.72
CA SER A 72 7.65 9.78 -5.56
C SER A 72 9.11 9.93 -5.93
N MET A 73 9.95 10.13 -4.92
CA MET A 73 11.41 10.04 -5.01
C MET A 73 11.96 9.30 -3.77
N PRO A 74 13.24 8.89 -3.75
CA PRO A 74 13.85 8.20 -2.60
C PRO A 74 13.73 8.95 -1.31
N ASP A 75 14.03 10.25 -1.36
CA ASP A 75 14.06 11.14 -0.20
C ASP A 75 12.78 11.97 -0.11
N LEU A 76 12.77 12.94 0.81
CA LEU A 76 11.66 13.88 0.94
C LEU A 76 11.73 14.92 -0.17
N PRO A 77 10.70 15.02 -1.04
CA PRO A 77 10.66 16.06 -2.04
C PRO A 77 10.51 17.41 -1.37
N ARG A 78 11.21 18.41 -1.92
CA ARG A 78 11.03 19.82 -1.54
C ARG A 78 10.15 20.48 -2.59
N PRO A 79 8.92 20.89 -2.27
CA PRO A 79 8.09 21.58 -3.24
C PRO A 79 8.69 22.94 -3.58
N SER A 80 8.78 23.24 -4.87
CA SER A 80 8.95 24.63 -5.28
C SER A 80 7.65 25.39 -5.04
N PRO A 81 7.71 26.71 -4.76
CA PRO A 81 6.49 27.53 -4.63
C PRO A 81 5.55 27.42 -5.84
N ALA A 82 6.12 27.28 -7.04
CA ALA A 82 5.37 27.10 -8.28
C ALA A 82 4.61 25.76 -8.30
N LEU A 83 5.26 24.66 -7.89
CA LEU A 83 4.60 23.35 -7.79
C LEU A 83 3.50 23.37 -6.72
N ALA A 84 3.78 23.92 -5.54
CA ALA A 84 2.78 24.02 -4.47
C ALA A 84 1.54 24.82 -4.92
N ALA A 85 1.74 25.97 -5.57
CA ALA A 85 0.65 26.77 -6.13
C ALA A 85 -0.16 26.00 -7.19
N ARG A 86 0.54 25.28 -8.07
CA ARG A 86 -0.11 24.48 -9.12
C ARG A 86 -0.92 23.31 -8.55
N LEU A 87 -0.41 22.66 -7.51
CA LEU A 87 -1.11 21.58 -6.80
C LEU A 87 -2.34 22.09 -6.05
N ARG A 88 -2.28 23.28 -5.42
CA ARG A 88 -3.46 23.93 -4.84
C ARG A 88 -4.56 24.16 -5.87
N LEU A 89 -4.19 24.61 -7.07
CA LEU A 89 -5.15 24.77 -8.15
C LEU A 89 -5.75 23.43 -8.57
N ALA A 90 -4.91 22.40 -8.74
CA ALA A 90 -5.35 21.04 -9.10
C ALA A 90 -6.33 20.46 -8.07
N LEU A 91 -6.08 20.64 -6.77
CA LEU A 91 -6.96 20.20 -5.69
C LEU A 91 -8.39 20.75 -5.84
N SER A 92 -8.54 21.98 -6.33
CA SER A 92 -9.86 22.62 -6.52
C SER A 92 -10.55 22.28 -7.84
N GLN A 93 -9.80 21.80 -8.84
CA GLN A 93 -10.29 21.61 -10.21
C GLN A 93 -10.43 20.14 -10.61
N SER A 94 -9.74 19.23 -9.93
CA SER A 94 -9.73 17.81 -10.25
C SER A 94 -10.80 17.04 -9.50
N ARG A 95 -11.39 16.04 -10.16
CA ARG A 95 -12.31 15.08 -9.51
C ARG A 95 -11.60 14.33 -8.38
N ARG A 96 -10.30 14.04 -8.54
CA ARG A 96 -9.46 13.44 -7.51
C ARG A 96 -7.98 13.79 -7.66
N VAL A 97 -7.26 13.74 -6.55
CA VAL A 97 -5.80 13.82 -6.51
C VAL A 97 -5.23 12.60 -5.81
N ALA A 98 -4.00 12.25 -6.16
CA ALA A 98 -3.34 11.06 -5.65
C ALA A 98 -1.85 11.29 -5.38
N SER A 99 -1.31 10.68 -4.34
CA SER A 99 0.13 10.62 -4.10
C SER A 99 0.64 9.20 -3.99
N ILE A 100 1.82 8.97 -4.55
CA ILE A 100 2.58 7.74 -4.39
C ILE A 100 3.73 8.03 -3.41
N CYS A 101 3.88 7.23 -2.35
CA CYS A 101 5.01 7.31 -1.41
C CYS A 101 5.23 8.75 -0.89
N THR A 102 6.45 9.25 -1.01
CA THR A 102 6.89 10.61 -0.67
C THR A 102 6.24 11.73 -1.48
N GLY A 103 5.54 11.43 -2.58
CA GLY A 103 4.66 12.40 -3.25
C GLY A 103 3.56 12.94 -2.33
N ALA A 104 3.28 12.25 -1.22
CA ALA A 104 2.37 12.70 -0.17
C ALA A 104 2.80 14.06 0.40
N PHE A 105 4.10 14.32 0.59
CA PHE A 105 4.57 15.58 1.16
C PHE A 105 4.22 16.77 0.26
N LEU A 106 4.28 16.60 -1.06
CA LEU A 106 3.91 17.64 -2.02
C LEU A 106 2.42 17.97 -2.01
N LEU A 107 1.55 16.94 -1.95
CA LEU A 107 0.11 17.16 -1.81
C LEU A 107 -0.27 17.70 -0.43
N GLY A 108 0.41 17.25 0.62
CA GLY A 108 0.22 17.71 1.98
C GLY A 108 0.49 19.20 2.14
N GLU A 109 1.62 19.69 1.60
CA GLU A 109 1.93 21.13 1.61
C GLU A 109 0.98 21.98 0.75
N ALA A 110 0.30 21.35 -0.21
CA ALA A 110 -0.79 21.96 -0.96
C ALA A 110 -2.13 21.97 -0.18
N GLY A 111 -2.21 21.37 1.01
CA GLY A 111 -3.41 21.33 1.85
C GLY A 111 -4.35 20.15 1.56
N ALA A 112 -3.87 19.11 0.87
CA ALA A 112 -4.73 17.99 0.46
C ALA A 112 -5.25 17.13 1.63
N PHE A 113 -4.55 17.11 2.76
CA PHE A 113 -4.73 16.07 3.79
C PHE A 113 -5.37 16.54 5.10
N ASP A 114 -5.74 17.81 5.22
CA ASP A 114 -6.31 18.34 6.45
C ASP A 114 -7.59 17.58 6.83
N GLY A 115 -7.53 16.87 7.97
CA GLY A 115 -8.62 16.07 8.51
C GLY A 115 -8.90 14.74 7.79
N ARG A 116 -8.10 14.35 6.79
CA ARG A 116 -8.32 13.15 5.96
C ARG A 116 -7.43 11.98 6.34
N GLU A 117 -7.92 10.75 6.14
CA GLU A 117 -7.06 9.56 6.17
C GLU A 117 -6.00 9.66 5.06
N VAL A 118 -4.74 9.47 5.41
CA VAL A 118 -3.61 9.44 4.47
C VAL A 118 -2.70 8.27 4.78
N THR A 119 -2.01 7.75 3.78
CA THR A 119 -0.87 6.86 3.97
C THR A 119 0.33 7.34 3.16
N THR A 120 1.53 6.99 3.62
CA THR A 120 2.80 7.19 2.92
C THR A 120 3.68 5.99 3.22
N HIS A 121 4.86 5.92 2.59
CA HIS A 121 5.84 4.89 2.89
C HIS A 121 6.20 4.91 4.37
N TRP A 122 6.21 3.75 5.06
CA TRP A 122 6.53 3.64 6.49
C TRP A 122 7.66 4.53 6.96
N ARG A 123 8.77 4.52 6.21
CA ARG A 123 10.00 5.20 6.60
C ARG A 123 9.80 6.69 6.83
N TYR A 124 8.75 7.26 6.23
CA TYR A 124 8.44 8.68 6.28
C TYR A 124 7.15 8.98 7.07
N THR A 125 6.63 8.02 7.83
CA THR A 125 5.40 8.19 8.63
C THR A 125 5.56 9.22 9.74
N ASP A 126 6.63 9.11 10.54
CA ASP A 126 6.94 10.07 11.60
C ASP A 126 7.15 11.49 11.06
N GLU A 127 7.88 11.61 9.96
CA GLU A 127 8.12 12.89 9.30
C GLU A 127 6.82 13.51 8.75
N LEU A 128 5.95 12.68 8.17
CA LEU A 128 4.64 13.13 7.68
C LEU A 128 3.79 13.67 8.83
N MET A 129 3.75 12.96 9.96
CA MET A 129 3.03 13.42 11.16
C MET A 129 3.59 14.72 11.71
N HIS A 130 4.92 14.88 11.69
CA HIS A 130 5.56 16.12 12.14
C HIS A 130 5.21 17.31 11.24
N LYS A 131 5.25 17.12 9.92
CA LYS A 131 5.00 18.20 8.94
C LYS A 131 3.52 18.49 8.70
N LEU A 132 2.65 17.48 8.83
CA LEU A 132 1.24 17.53 8.48
C LEU A 132 0.37 17.00 9.63
N PRO A 133 0.37 17.68 10.80
CA PRO A 133 -0.27 17.18 12.01
C PRO A 133 -1.80 17.05 11.91
N MET A 134 -2.44 17.73 10.94
CA MET A 134 -3.88 17.62 10.68
C MET A 134 -4.25 16.40 9.84
N ALA A 135 -3.28 15.72 9.23
CA ALA A 135 -3.52 14.50 8.47
C ALA A 135 -3.75 13.31 9.42
N LYS A 136 -4.72 12.46 9.11
CA LYS A 136 -4.99 11.24 9.87
C LYS A 136 -4.20 10.09 9.27
N LEU A 137 -2.93 9.96 9.66
CA LEU A 137 -2.05 8.93 9.12
C LEU A 137 -2.53 7.51 9.45
N VAL A 138 -2.57 6.65 8.44
CA VAL A 138 -2.87 5.22 8.54
C VAL A 138 -1.69 4.40 8.00
N PRO A 139 -0.61 4.25 8.79
CA PRO A 139 0.69 3.77 8.31
C PRO A 139 0.67 2.30 7.88
N GLU A 140 -0.32 1.52 8.33
CA GLU A 140 -0.43 0.12 7.96
C GLU A 140 -0.94 -0.08 6.52
N LYS A 141 -1.66 0.88 5.92
CA LYS A 141 -2.37 0.64 4.65
C LYS A 141 -1.47 0.88 3.43
N ILE A 142 -1.44 -0.06 2.47
CA ILE A 142 -0.77 0.14 1.18
C ILE A 142 -1.36 1.28 0.35
N PHE A 143 -2.66 1.52 0.46
CA PHE A 143 -3.27 2.74 -0.06
C PHE A 143 -4.54 3.13 0.67
N VAL A 144 -4.85 4.43 0.63
CA VAL A 144 -6.02 5.04 1.24
C VAL A 144 -6.78 5.86 0.20
N ARG A 145 -8.11 5.77 0.28
CA ARG A 145 -9.05 6.67 -0.40
C ARG A 145 -9.88 7.36 0.68
N ASP A 146 -9.79 8.69 0.75
CA ASP A 146 -10.65 9.55 1.57
C ASP A 146 -11.28 10.63 0.67
N GLY A 147 -12.50 10.34 0.19
CA GLY A 147 -13.21 11.19 -0.76
C GLY A 147 -12.43 11.38 -2.08
N PRO A 148 -12.10 12.63 -2.48
CA PRO A 148 -11.34 12.92 -3.69
C PRO A 148 -9.83 12.72 -3.51
N VAL A 149 -9.34 12.39 -2.32
CA VAL A 149 -7.91 12.29 -2.03
C VAL A 149 -7.48 10.85 -1.85
N TRP A 150 -6.44 10.48 -2.58
CA TRP A 150 -5.91 9.13 -2.65
C TRP A 150 -4.42 9.16 -2.29
N SER A 151 -3.93 8.17 -1.57
CA SER A 151 -2.50 8.09 -1.20
C SER A 151 -2.04 6.65 -1.09
N SER A 152 -0.78 6.37 -1.40
CA SER A 152 -0.20 5.02 -1.28
C SER A 152 1.19 5.03 -0.64
N ALA A 153 1.56 3.85 -0.12
CA ALA A 153 2.86 3.52 0.42
C ALA A 153 4.03 3.74 -0.55
N GLY A 154 3.79 3.67 -1.86
CA GLY A 154 4.85 3.70 -2.86
C GLY A 154 5.15 2.40 -3.58
N MET A 155 6.14 2.45 -4.48
CA MET A 155 6.61 1.30 -5.24
C MET A 155 5.44 0.59 -5.92
N THR A 156 5.26 -0.71 -5.66
CA THR A 156 4.17 -1.50 -6.23
C THR A 156 2.79 -1.11 -5.70
N ALA A 157 2.69 -0.45 -4.54
CA ALA A 157 1.40 0.02 -4.02
C ALA A 157 0.83 1.20 -4.83
N GLY A 158 1.67 1.91 -5.60
CA GLY A 158 1.20 2.88 -6.61
C GLY A 158 0.36 2.19 -7.70
N THR A 159 0.74 0.97 -8.09
CA THR A 159 -0.04 0.16 -9.04
C THR A 159 -1.40 -0.23 -8.45
N ASP A 160 -1.45 -0.69 -7.19
CA ASP A 160 -2.73 -1.04 -6.52
C ASP A 160 -3.66 0.17 -6.33
N LEU A 161 -3.08 1.34 -6.04
CA LEU A 161 -3.80 2.61 -5.96
C LEU A 161 -4.57 2.89 -7.27
N VAL A 162 -3.88 2.79 -8.40
CA VAL A 162 -4.47 3.08 -9.72
C VAL A 162 -5.40 1.96 -10.18
N LEU A 163 -5.13 0.70 -9.84
CA LEU A 163 -6.11 -0.38 -10.02
C LEU A 163 -7.41 -0.08 -9.26
N GLY A 164 -7.32 0.45 -8.04
CA GLY A 164 -8.50 0.90 -7.28
C GLY A 164 -9.24 2.08 -7.91
N MET A 165 -8.52 2.99 -8.58
CA MET A 165 -9.15 4.08 -9.34
C MET A 165 -9.86 3.56 -10.59
N VAL A 166 -9.23 2.65 -11.33
CA VAL A 166 -9.81 2.03 -12.51
C VAL A 166 -11.06 1.22 -12.15
N GLU A 167 -11.04 0.49 -11.04
CA GLU A 167 -12.21 -0.21 -10.54
C GLU A 167 -13.39 0.73 -10.28
N ALA A 168 -13.11 1.87 -9.63
CA ALA A 168 -14.13 2.86 -9.30
C ALA A 168 -14.73 3.54 -10.54
N ASP A 169 -13.99 3.59 -11.64
CA ASP A 169 -14.41 4.26 -12.87
C ASP A 169 -15.04 3.30 -13.89
N LEU A 170 -14.49 2.09 -14.03
CA LEU A 170 -14.81 1.14 -15.12
C LEU A 170 -15.31 -0.22 -14.63
N GLY A 171 -15.34 -0.42 -13.31
CA GLY A 171 -15.80 -1.64 -12.68
C GLY A 171 -14.77 -2.76 -12.60
N HIS A 172 -15.17 -3.82 -11.90
CA HIS A 172 -14.31 -4.94 -11.53
C HIS A 172 -13.81 -5.76 -12.72
N GLU A 173 -14.60 -5.91 -13.79
CA GLU A 173 -14.22 -6.76 -14.93
C GLU A 173 -13.02 -6.20 -15.71
N VAL A 174 -12.90 -4.88 -15.84
CA VAL A 174 -11.72 -4.26 -16.46
C VAL A 174 -10.47 -4.51 -15.62
N VAL A 175 -10.56 -4.35 -14.30
CA VAL A 175 -9.45 -4.62 -13.38
C VAL A 175 -8.99 -6.07 -13.43
N LYS A 176 -9.93 -7.01 -13.51
CA LYS A 176 -9.61 -8.43 -13.66
C LYS A 176 -8.80 -8.72 -14.92
N GLN A 177 -9.12 -8.07 -16.04
CA GLN A 177 -8.32 -8.20 -17.26
C GLN A 177 -6.94 -7.59 -17.12
N ILE A 178 -6.84 -6.41 -16.48
CA ILE A 178 -5.54 -5.77 -16.21
C ILE A 178 -4.65 -6.67 -15.36
N CYS A 179 -5.17 -7.21 -14.24
CA CYS A 179 -4.41 -8.13 -13.39
C CYS A 179 -3.95 -9.38 -14.16
N LYS A 180 -4.80 -9.93 -15.05
CA LYS A 180 -4.44 -11.09 -15.88
C LYS A 180 -3.29 -10.76 -16.85
N ILE A 181 -3.33 -9.62 -17.53
CA ILE A 181 -2.26 -9.19 -18.45
C ILE A 181 -0.96 -8.94 -17.68
N MET A 182 -1.05 -8.25 -16.54
CA MET A 182 0.11 -7.90 -15.72
C MET A 182 0.64 -9.07 -14.88
N VAL A 183 0.03 -10.26 -14.97
CA VAL A 183 0.37 -11.45 -14.18
C VAL A 183 0.40 -11.15 -12.68
N LEU A 184 -0.53 -10.30 -12.23
CA LEU A 184 -0.69 -9.98 -10.81
C LEU A 184 -1.49 -11.12 -10.14
N PRO A 185 -0.95 -11.78 -9.11
CA PRO A 185 -1.61 -12.94 -8.49
C PRO A 185 -2.99 -12.60 -7.93
N HIS A 186 -3.18 -11.37 -7.50
CA HIS A 186 -4.44 -10.73 -7.16
C HIS A 186 -4.17 -9.23 -6.92
N ARG A 187 -5.19 -8.38 -7.07
CA ARG A 187 -5.12 -6.99 -6.61
C ARG A 187 -5.00 -6.98 -5.08
N ARG A 188 -4.04 -6.22 -4.55
CA ARG A 188 -3.95 -6.03 -3.10
C ARG A 188 -5.01 -5.02 -2.66
N ALA A 189 -5.78 -5.35 -1.63
CA ALA A 189 -6.76 -4.43 -1.06
C ALA A 189 -6.03 -3.29 -0.35
N GLY A 190 -6.57 -2.07 -0.39
CA GLY A 190 -5.89 -0.90 0.20
C GLY A 190 -5.60 -1.01 1.69
N GLY A 191 -6.40 -1.82 2.40
CA GLY A 191 -6.20 -2.13 3.81
C GLY A 191 -4.93 -2.93 4.12
N GLN A 192 -4.40 -3.66 3.13
CA GLN A 192 -3.33 -4.62 3.33
C GLN A 192 -2.12 -3.93 3.94
N SER A 193 -1.46 -4.64 4.86
CA SER A 193 -0.26 -4.14 5.51
C SER A 193 0.80 -3.77 4.47
N GLN A 194 1.31 -2.54 4.54
CA GLN A 194 2.49 -2.13 3.80
C GLN A 194 3.72 -2.99 4.17
N PHE A 195 3.74 -3.48 5.41
CA PHE A 195 4.86 -4.19 6.02
C PHE A 195 4.38 -5.55 6.52
N SER A 196 4.91 -6.63 5.95
CA SER A 196 4.88 -7.86 6.73
C SER A 196 5.83 -7.68 7.90
N VAL A 197 5.35 -7.91 9.13
CA VAL A 197 6.16 -7.67 10.35
C VAL A 197 7.44 -8.52 10.38
N LEU A 198 7.54 -9.53 9.51
CA LEU A 198 8.73 -10.37 9.36
C LEU A 198 9.48 -10.16 8.04
N ALA A 199 9.11 -9.19 7.19
CA ALA A 199 9.83 -8.89 5.95
C ALA A 199 11.15 -8.12 6.19
N GLU A 200 11.28 -7.44 7.34
CA GLU A 200 12.51 -6.77 7.77
C GLU A 200 13.47 -7.68 8.52
N ILE A 201 12.99 -8.82 8.99
CA ILE A 201 13.90 -9.83 9.51
C ILE A 201 14.59 -10.37 8.28
N ASP A 202 15.83 -9.94 8.08
CA ASP A 202 16.80 -10.58 7.22
C ASP A 202 17.74 -11.38 8.12
N PRO A 203 17.33 -12.59 8.56
CA PRO A 203 18.19 -13.42 9.37
C PRO A 203 19.44 -13.73 8.55
N ARG A 204 20.62 -13.52 9.14
CA ARG A 204 21.88 -13.92 8.52
C ARG A 204 21.93 -15.43 8.29
N HIS A 205 21.20 -16.17 9.12
CA HIS A 205 21.09 -17.63 9.03
C HIS A 205 19.98 -18.07 8.07
N GLU A 206 20.37 -18.72 6.97
CA GLU A 206 19.47 -19.33 5.99
C GLU A 206 18.43 -20.29 6.62
N ARG A 207 18.80 -20.96 7.71
CA ARG A 207 17.87 -21.82 8.46
C ARG A 207 16.72 -21.04 9.10
N ILE A 208 16.97 -19.84 9.65
CA ILE A 208 15.90 -19.00 10.20
C ILE A 208 15.03 -18.44 9.06
N ARG A 209 15.61 -18.07 7.91
CA ARG A 209 14.84 -17.66 6.71
C ARG A 209 13.88 -18.76 6.27
N ARG A 210 14.36 -20.00 6.18
CA ARG A 210 13.54 -21.17 5.87
C ARG A 210 12.40 -21.37 6.86
N VAL A 211 12.64 -21.19 8.17
CA VAL A 211 11.60 -21.27 9.20
C VAL A 211 10.55 -20.19 9.03
N LEU A 212 10.94 -18.94 8.78
CA LEU A 212 10.00 -17.84 8.54
C LEU A 212 9.13 -18.10 7.31
N SER A 213 9.74 -18.60 6.23
CA SER A 213 9.01 -19.03 5.02
C SER A 213 8.04 -20.17 5.31
N TYR A 214 8.48 -21.19 6.07
CA TYR A 214 7.64 -22.31 6.48
C TYR A 214 6.46 -21.87 7.34
N ILE A 215 6.67 -20.97 8.32
CA ILE A 215 5.58 -20.42 9.15
C ILE A 215 4.55 -19.70 8.26
N ARG A 216 4.98 -18.85 7.33
CA ARG A 216 4.09 -18.10 6.43
C ARG A 216 3.23 -19.02 5.56
N ALA A 217 3.82 -20.11 5.06
CA ALA A 217 3.11 -21.06 4.22
C ALA A 217 2.12 -21.95 5.00
N ASN A 218 2.31 -22.12 6.32
CA ASN A 218 1.60 -23.11 7.13
C ASN A 218 0.88 -22.50 8.35
N LEU A 219 0.41 -21.25 8.26
CA LEU A 219 -0.19 -20.54 9.40
C LEU A 219 -1.38 -21.25 10.04
N ARG A 220 -2.12 -22.06 9.27
CA ARG A 220 -3.27 -22.86 9.73
C ARG A 220 -2.86 -23.99 10.69
N GLU A 221 -1.64 -24.49 10.58
CA GLU A 221 -1.20 -25.66 11.35
C GLU A 221 -0.83 -25.32 12.79
N ALA A 222 -0.72 -26.35 13.64
CA ALA A 222 -0.06 -26.19 14.93
C ALA A 222 1.44 -25.96 14.66
N LEU A 223 1.92 -24.73 14.90
CA LEU A 223 3.31 -24.33 14.74
C LEU A 223 3.95 -24.18 16.12
N THR A 224 4.25 -25.30 16.79
CA THR A 224 4.95 -25.27 18.07
C THR A 224 6.43 -24.96 17.88
N THR A 225 7.07 -24.43 18.92
CA THR A 225 8.53 -24.18 18.88
C THR A 225 9.33 -25.46 18.64
N GLN A 226 8.83 -26.62 19.08
CA GLN A 226 9.43 -27.92 18.81
C GLN A 226 9.41 -28.24 17.31
N GLN A 227 8.25 -28.16 16.66
CA GLN A 227 8.14 -28.43 15.22
C GLN A 227 9.02 -27.52 14.36
N LEU A 228 9.12 -26.25 14.74
CA LEU A 228 9.99 -25.30 14.02
C LEU A 228 11.47 -25.62 14.23
N ALA A 229 11.87 -26.07 15.42
CA ALA A 229 13.23 -26.49 15.71
C ALA A 229 13.60 -27.78 14.95
N ASP A 230 12.66 -28.74 14.89
CA ASP A 230 12.81 -29.99 14.15
C ASP A 230 12.94 -29.72 12.64
N HIS A 231 12.18 -28.76 12.09
CA HIS A 231 12.26 -28.36 10.68
C HIS A 231 13.66 -27.91 10.23
N VAL A 232 14.52 -27.48 11.16
CA VAL A 232 15.91 -27.06 10.91
C VAL A 232 16.95 -27.93 11.61
N ASN A 233 16.54 -29.08 12.14
CA ASN A 233 17.38 -30.04 12.87
C ASN A 233 18.15 -29.38 14.03
N TRP A 234 17.47 -28.56 14.83
CA TRP A 234 18.03 -27.91 16.02
C TRP A 234 17.30 -28.31 17.28
N SER A 235 17.98 -28.27 18.42
CA SER A 235 17.31 -28.34 19.71
C SER A 235 16.45 -27.08 19.94
N VAL A 236 15.33 -27.23 20.64
CA VAL A 236 14.40 -26.11 20.96
C VAL A 236 15.12 -24.93 21.61
N ARG A 237 16.07 -25.22 22.51
CA ARG A 237 16.83 -24.20 23.23
C ARG A 237 17.72 -23.40 22.28
N HIS A 238 18.44 -24.09 21.38
CA HIS A 238 19.30 -23.42 20.41
C HIS A 238 18.46 -22.61 19.41
N PHE A 239 17.40 -23.22 18.88
CA PHE A 239 16.47 -22.57 17.96
C PHE A 239 15.87 -21.29 18.56
N SER A 240 15.31 -21.35 19.77
CA SER A 240 14.66 -20.19 20.39
C SER A 240 15.64 -19.02 20.59
N ARG A 241 16.88 -19.32 20.98
CA ARG A 241 17.92 -18.30 21.18
C ARG A 241 18.38 -17.70 19.85
N ALA A 242 18.64 -18.54 18.84
CA ALA A 242 19.05 -18.08 17.52
C ALA A 242 17.93 -17.27 16.84
N PHE A 243 16.69 -17.75 16.93
CA PHE A 243 15.52 -17.05 16.41
C PHE A 243 15.35 -15.69 17.08
N TYR A 244 15.42 -15.59 18.41
CA TYR A 244 15.33 -14.30 19.09
C TYR A 244 16.47 -13.35 18.73
N ALA A 245 17.71 -13.87 18.65
CA ALA A 245 18.88 -13.06 18.31
C ALA A 245 18.80 -12.45 16.91
N GLU A 246 18.22 -13.17 15.95
CA GLU A 246 18.07 -12.71 14.55
C GLU A 246 16.81 -11.89 14.32
N THR A 247 15.72 -12.18 15.04
CA THR A 247 14.39 -11.62 14.76
C THR A 247 13.92 -10.58 15.76
N GLY A 248 14.57 -10.48 16.93
CA GLY A 248 14.09 -9.69 18.07
C GLY A 248 12.79 -10.20 18.71
N LEU A 249 12.24 -11.32 18.22
CA LEU A 249 10.96 -11.87 18.63
C LEU A 249 11.10 -13.32 19.09
N SER A 250 10.24 -13.76 20.00
CA SER A 250 10.11 -15.20 20.24
C SER A 250 9.35 -15.85 19.07
N PRO A 251 9.58 -17.14 18.79
CA PRO A 251 8.86 -17.86 17.73
C PRO A 251 7.33 -17.73 17.86
N ALA A 252 6.80 -17.85 19.09
CA ALA A 252 5.37 -17.70 19.36
C ALA A 252 4.83 -16.30 19.02
N LYS A 253 5.58 -15.24 19.34
CA LYS A 253 5.21 -13.86 18.99
C LYS A 253 5.26 -13.63 17.48
N ALA A 254 6.24 -14.20 16.79
CA ALA A 254 6.34 -14.10 15.33
C ALA A 254 5.16 -14.79 14.62
N ILE A 255 4.80 -16.01 15.05
CA ILE A 255 3.61 -16.71 14.55
C ILE A 255 2.35 -15.88 14.82
N GLU A 256 2.17 -15.39 16.04
CA GLU A 256 1.00 -14.58 16.40
C GLU A 256 0.86 -13.35 15.48
N LYS A 257 1.94 -12.60 15.26
CA LYS A 257 1.92 -11.43 14.38
C LYS A 257 1.55 -11.80 12.94
N LEU A 258 2.13 -12.87 12.38
CA LEU A 258 1.78 -13.32 11.03
C LEU A 258 0.33 -13.77 10.90
N ARG A 259 -0.22 -14.42 11.94
CA ARG A 259 -1.62 -14.83 11.93
C ARG A 259 -2.56 -13.63 11.99
N VAL A 260 -2.23 -12.61 12.79
CA VAL A 260 -2.99 -11.34 12.81
C VAL A 260 -2.94 -10.67 11.44
N GLU A 261 -1.77 -10.59 10.82
CA GLU A 261 -1.59 -10.03 9.47
C GLU A 261 -2.44 -10.79 8.42
N ALA A 262 -2.38 -12.12 8.43
CA ALA A 262 -3.18 -12.96 7.53
C ALA A 262 -4.70 -12.79 7.76
N ALA A 263 -5.14 -12.70 9.02
CA ALA A 263 -6.53 -12.48 9.37
C ALA A 263 -7.02 -11.11 8.91
N GLN A 264 -6.21 -10.08 9.04
CA GLN A 264 -6.52 -8.74 8.55
C GLN A 264 -6.72 -8.74 7.02
N ASN A 265 -5.81 -9.39 6.27
CA ASN A 265 -5.92 -9.52 4.82
C ASN A 265 -7.21 -10.24 4.38
N LEU A 266 -7.64 -11.27 5.13
CA LEU A 266 -8.91 -11.96 4.85
C LEU A 266 -10.13 -11.07 5.11
N ILE A 267 -10.13 -10.31 6.21
CA ILE A 267 -11.20 -9.36 6.52
C ILE A 267 -11.33 -8.31 5.41
N GLU A 268 -10.20 -7.77 4.95
CA GLU A 268 -10.16 -6.68 3.98
C GLU A 268 -10.49 -7.13 2.55
N SER A 269 -10.19 -8.39 2.21
CA SER A 269 -10.63 -9.03 0.95
C SER A 269 -12.13 -9.38 0.95
N GLY A 270 -12.87 -9.09 2.02
CA GLY A 270 -14.33 -9.22 2.08
C GLY A 270 -14.84 -10.47 2.77
N HIS A 271 -13.98 -11.27 3.40
CA HIS A 271 -14.43 -12.36 4.28
C HIS A 271 -15.02 -11.77 5.56
N SER A 272 -16.18 -12.27 5.99
CA SER A 272 -16.90 -11.67 7.12
C SER A 272 -17.32 -12.64 8.23
N SER A 273 -17.02 -13.93 8.09
CA SER A 273 -17.17 -14.90 9.19
C SER A 273 -15.89 -14.93 10.01
N ALA A 274 -15.94 -14.36 11.22
CA ALA A 274 -14.81 -14.34 12.14
C ALA A 274 -14.36 -15.75 12.54
N ALA A 275 -15.30 -16.68 12.73
CA ALA A 275 -15.01 -18.10 12.94
C ALA A 275 -14.21 -18.71 11.79
N ARG A 276 -14.61 -18.47 10.53
CA ARG A 276 -13.91 -19.00 9.36
C ARG A 276 -12.51 -18.39 9.21
N ILE A 277 -12.37 -17.10 9.51
CA ILE A 277 -11.08 -16.40 9.45
C ILE A 277 -10.15 -16.93 10.53
N ALA A 278 -10.63 -17.14 11.76
CA ALA A 278 -9.86 -17.73 12.85
C ALA A 278 -9.37 -19.14 12.51
N GLU A 279 -10.20 -19.95 11.84
CA GLU A 279 -9.81 -21.28 11.37
C GLU A 279 -8.76 -21.22 10.25
N GLN A 280 -8.98 -20.40 9.22
CA GLN A 280 -8.08 -20.28 8.06
C GLN A 280 -6.69 -19.73 8.43
N THR A 281 -6.60 -18.96 9.50
CA THR A 281 -5.36 -18.33 9.96
C THR A 281 -4.71 -19.06 11.13
N GLY A 282 -5.28 -20.18 11.58
CA GLY A 282 -4.71 -21.02 12.63
C GLY A 282 -4.86 -20.47 14.05
N PHE A 283 -5.74 -19.49 14.28
CA PHE A 283 -6.18 -19.15 15.64
C PHE A 283 -7.09 -20.23 16.23
N GLY A 284 -7.86 -20.91 15.37
CA GLY A 284 -8.83 -21.95 15.73
C GLY A 284 -10.10 -21.40 16.39
N ASP A 285 -9.97 -20.37 17.21
CA ASP A 285 -11.04 -19.74 17.97
C ASP A 285 -11.07 -18.21 17.78
N GLU A 286 -12.28 -17.64 17.74
CA GLU A 286 -12.50 -16.21 17.53
C GLU A 286 -11.99 -15.37 18.71
N GLU A 287 -12.15 -15.81 19.96
CA GLU A 287 -11.66 -15.08 21.12
C GLU A 287 -10.13 -15.09 21.22
N ARG A 288 -9.50 -16.18 20.78
CA ARG A 288 -8.03 -16.21 20.63
C ARG A 288 -7.55 -15.21 19.57
N MET A 289 -8.22 -15.15 18.42
CA MET A 289 -7.95 -14.16 17.39
C MET A 289 -8.16 -12.74 17.91
N ARG A 290 -9.28 -12.46 18.60
CA ARG A 290 -9.60 -11.13 19.15
C ARG A 290 -8.53 -10.62 20.12
N ARG A 291 -8.07 -11.48 21.04
CA ARG A 291 -6.98 -11.15 21.97
C ARG A 291 -5.66 -10.88 21.24
N ALA A 292 -5.35 -11.66 20.20
CA ALA A 292 -4.15 -11.43 19.39
C ALA A 292 -4.21 -10.07 18.66
N PHE A 293 -5.35 -9.71 18.07
CA PHE A 293 -5.55 -8.40 17.46
C PHE A 293 -5.37 -7.24 18.45
N GLN A 294 -5.89 -7.38 19.67
CA GLN A 294 -5.69 -6.35 20.70
C GLN A 294 -4.23 -6.20 21.09
N ARG A 295 -3.50 -7.32 21.22
CA ARG A 295 -2.07 -7.29 21.59
C ARG A 295 -1.17 -6.77 20.47
N VAL A 296 -1.48 -7.11 19.22
CA VAL A 296 -0.62 -6.79 18.07
C VAL A 296 -0.95 -5.44 17.45
N LEU A 297 -2.24 -5.11 17.32
CA LEU A 297 -2.73 -3.92 16.61
C LEU A 297 -3.45 -2.91 17.52
N GLY A 298 -3.69 -3.24 18.78
CA GLY A 298 -4.47 -2.36 19.68
C GLY A 298 -5.96 -2.25 19.32
N THR A 299 -6.47 -3.09 18.42
CA THR A 299 -7.89 -3.06 17.98
C THR A 299 -8.54 -4.44 18.02
N ILE A 300 -9.85 -4.52 17.72
CA ILE A 300 -10.59 -5.79 17.62
C ILE A 300 -10.99 -6.09 16.17
N PRO A 301 -11.04 -7.37 15.75
CA PRO A 301 -11.40 -7.76 14.38
C PRO A 301 -12.72 -7.16 13.91
N GLN A 302 -13.73 -7.11 14.78
CA GLN A 302 -15.05 -6.54 14.46
C GLN A 302 -15.00 -5.06 14.06
N LYS A 303 -14.08 -4.27 14.62
CA LYS A 303 -13.91 -2.86 14.27
C LYS A 303 -13.37 -2.73 12.83
N ILE A 304 -12.45 -3.62 12.46
CA ILE A 304 -11.88 -3.72 11.11
C ILE A 304 -12.93 -4.22 10.11
N VAL A 305 -13.72 -5.25 10.46
CA VAL A 305 -14.84 -5.74 9.65
C VAL A 305 -15.90 -4.66 9.43
N ARG A 306 -16.26 -3.89 10.47
CA ARG A 306 -17.19 -2.75 10.34
C ARG A 306 -16.62 -1.67 9.44
N ALA A 307 -15.35 -1.29 9.62
CA ALA A 307 -14.70 -0.33 8.74
C ALA A 307 -14.65 -0.81 7.27
N ALA A 308 -14.40 -2.10 7.04
CA ALA A 308 -14.42 -2.72 5.71
C ALA A 308 -15.84 -2.73 5.11
N ARG A 309 -16.88 -3.04 5.90
CA ARG A 309 -18.29 -3.03 5.45
C ARG A 309 -18.81 -1.63 5.15
N THR A 310 -18.54 -0.64 5.99
CA THR A 310 -18.94 0.75 5.74
C THR A 310 -18.32 1.28 4.45
N ARG A 311 -17.08 0.87 4.12
CA ARG A 311 -16.44 1.21 2.85
C ARG A 311 -17.10 0.55 1.64
N LYS A 312 -17.56 -0.71 1.78
CA LYS A 312 -18.28 -1.42 0.71
C LYS A 312 -19.67 -0.81 0.45
N LEU A 313 -20.32 -0.30 1.50
CA LEU A 313 -21.62 0.39 1.39
C LEU A 313 -21.52 1.82 0.86
N ALA A 314 -20.39 2.51 1.11
CA ALA A 314 -20.11 3.83 0.51
C ALA A 314 -19.59 3.75 -0.94
N GLN A 315 -19.52 2.54 -1.51
CA GLN A 315 -19.13 2.25 -2.90
C GLN A 315 -20.32 1.82 -3.77
N VAL A 316 -21.54 1.80 -3.22
CA VAL A 316 -22.82 1.60 -3.93
C VAL A 316 -23.54 2.95 -3.99
#